data_AF-A0A1I8AK25-F1
#
_entry.id   AF-A0A1I8AK25-F1
#
_cell.length_a   1.000
_cell.length_b   1.000
_cell.length_c   1.000
_cell.angle_alpha   90.00
_cell.angle_beta   90.00
_cell.angle_gamma   90.00
#
_symmetry.space_group_name_H-M   'P 1'
#
loop_
_entity.id
_entity.type
_entity.pdbx_description
1 polymer ?
#
loop_
_entity_poly.entity_id
_entity_poly.type
_entity_poly.pdbx_seq_one_letter_code
_entity_poly.pdbx_strand_id
1 'polypeptide(L)'
;MITATLILFLSFLSSTAIVPAPDQCWTDRIFAHSDYGYFWNCEVTKKCVNETFLLSAATAECGQPPQKHTFRESCGLRHYFAIDYTCCAPYKYHEHCLDAPLWQKSQTDTLLTTLKMRARITKEAQEAKKTGNNATAGMKQAVFLASTYVHRSTDNAACTNKEVRGWNVFSSYVSRHRTYFDIRRLTRTSVISARLSLEYVMLWFTESEYKCTQNMTRYLETVNPIAIARNLPKGCYFFPELEEPAKAFALELHRNTSHGFDPPEEDFWKSENATEKYCEWLLEKVTDPEWLEEEGRQDYGYVTVSWILLLLFSIGSIFMGAAFGFTLGRRSNQEDSGVEKKGSPLVHHIYNEQDSSVSMSGQLVM
;
A
#
# COMPACT_ATOMS: atom_id res chain seq x y z
N MET A 1 3.78 1.92 -46.80
CA MET A 1 3.09 2.52 -45.64
C MET A 1 3.55 1.92 -44.32
N ILE A 2 3.69 0.60 -44.18
CA ILE A 2 4.09 -0.07 -42.92
C ILE A 2 5.44 0.43 -42.37
N THR A 3 6.44 0.67 -43.23
CA THR A 3 7.77 1.17 -42.83
C THR A 3 7.76 2.61 -42.31
N ALA A 4 6.94 3.50 -42.89
CA ALA A 4 6.84 4.88 -42.41
C ALA A 4 6.14 4.96 -41.05
N THR A 5 5.13 4.12 -40.80
CA THR A 5 4.47 4.02 -39.50
C THR A 5 5.39 3.45 -38.43
N LEU A 6 6.23 2.47 -38.78
CA LEU A 6 7.21 1.86 -37.87
C LEU A 6 8.36 2.81 -37.54
N ILE A 7 8.83 3.60 -38.51
CA ILE A 7 9.83 4.65 -38.28
C ILE A 7 9.25 5.77 -37.40
N LEU A 8 8.01 6.20 -37.64
CA LEU A 8 7.31 7.15 -36.77
C LEU A 8 7.18 6.60 -35.34
N PHE A 9 6.72 5.35 -35.18
CA PHE A 9 6.63 4.68 -33.87
C PHE A 9 7.98 4.57 -33.16
N LEU A 10 9.05 4.22 -33.89
CA LEU A 10 10.41 4.14 -33.33
C LEU A 10 10.97 5.52 -32.99
N SER A 11 10.65 6.57 -33.76
CA SER A 11 11.02 7.94 -33.40
C SER A 11 10.24 8.47 -32.20
N PHE A 12 8.98 8.04 -32.00
CA PHE A 12 8.22 8.29 -30.78
C PHE A 12 8.75 7.48 -29.58
N LEU A 13 9.25 6.26 -29.78
CA LEU A 13 9.93 5.49 -28.73
C LEU A 13 11.35 6.03 -28.42
N SER A 14 11.97 6.73 -29.38
CA SER A 14 13.26 7.41 -29.21
C SER A 14 13.16 8.76 -28.48
N SER A 15 11.95 9.19 -28.09
CA SER A 15 11.79 10.34 -27.20
C SER A 15 12.25 9.94 -25.80
N THR A 16 13.57 9.91 -25.60
CA THR A 16 14.31 9.78 -24.34
C THR A 16 13.67 8.81 -23.37
N ALA A 17 14.16 7.56 -23.31
CA ALA A 17 13.89 6.69 -22.18
C ALA A 17 14.03 7.52 -20.89
N ILE A 18 12.91 7.74 -20.19
CA ILE A 18 12.86 8.64 -19.03
C ILE A 18 13.74 8.07 -17.91
N VAL A 19 14.05 6.78 -17.97
CA VAL A 19 15.07 6.16 -17.15
C VAL A 19 16.29 5.86 -18.04
N PRO A 20 17.45 6.47 -17.76
CA PRO A 20 18.67 6.16 -18.51
C PRO A 20 19.19 4.77 -18.17
N ALA A 21 19.96 4.18 -19.10
CA ALA A 21 20.69 2.96 -18.80
C ALA A 21 21.81 3.25 -17.77
N PRO A 22 22.25 2.22 -17.00
CA PRO A 22 23.40 2.36 -16.11
C PRO A 22 24.62 2.94 -16.84
N ASP A 23 25.36 3.82 -16.16
CA ASP A 23 26.60 4.44 -16.64
C ASP A 23 26.48 5.34 -17.90
N GLN A 24 25.25 5.70 -18.30
CA GLN A 24 25.01 6.64 -19.39
C GLN A 24 24.64 8.03 -18.88
N CYS A 25 25.07 9.06 -19.63
CA CYS A 25 24.56 10.40 -19.43
C CYS A 25 23.06 10.46 -19.76
N TRP A 26 22.32 11.29 -19.03
CA TRP A 26 20.89 11.46 -19.18
C TRP A 26 20.52 12.90 -19.46
N THR A 27 19.42 13.11 -20.18
CA THR A 27 18.92 14.45 -20.54
C THR A 27 17.70 14.79 -19.69
N ASP A 28 17.59 16.03 -19.26
CA ASP A 28 16.44 16.49 -18.48
C ASP A 28 16.10 17.94 -18.85
N ARG A 29 14.91 18.36 -18.43
CA ARG A 29 14.39 19.70 -18.61
C ARG A 29 13.92 20.25 -17.27
N ILE A 30 14.29 21.50 -17.00
CA ILE A 30 13.80 22.26 -15.85
C ILE A 30 13.00 23.46 -16.33
N PHE A 31 11.87 23.72 -15.67
CA PHE A 31 11.13 24.97 -15.73
C PHE A 31 11.25 25.70 -14.40
N ALA A 32 11.47 27.02 -14.45
CA ALA A 32 11.31 27.88 -13.28
C ALA A 32 9.84 28.25 -13.08
N HIS A 33 9.37 28.33 -11.84
CA HIS A 33 7.99 28.72 -11.53
C HIS A 33 7.88 29.79 -10.45
N SER A 34 6.74 30.47 -10.42
CA SER A 34 6.51 31.69 -9.62
C SER A 34 6.16 31.43 -8.17
N ASP A 35 5.67 30.23 -7.84
CA ASP A 35 4.98 30.00 -6.57
C ASP A 35 5.76 29.11 -5.60
N TYR A 36 5.63 29.44 -4.30
CA TYR A 36 6.05 28.64 -3.13
C TYR A 36 4.86 27.87 -2.51
N GLY A 37 3.72 27.88 -3.19
CA GLY A 37 2.48 27.22 -2.79
C GLY A 37 2.46 25.71 -3.03
N TYR A 38 1.42 25.07 -2.50
CA TYR A 38 1.15 23.64 -2.68
C TYR A 38 0.94 23.33 -4.17
N PHE A 39 1.97 22.75 -4.81
CA PHE A 39 1.99 22.34 -6.22
C PHE A 39 0.81 21.41 -6.63
N TRP A 40 0.06 20.89 -5.67
CA TRP A 40 -1.14 20.07 -5.87
C TRP A 40 -2.24 20.77 -6.69
N ASN A 41 -2.36 22.10 -6.61
CA ASN A 41 -3.47 22.83 -7.26
C ASN A 41 -3.18 23.24 -8.72
N CYS A 42 -1.96 23.02 -9.22
CA CYS A 42 -1.55 23.45 -10.56
C CYS A 42 -1.73 24.94 -10.88
N GLU A 43 -1.92 25.81 -9.88
CA GLU A 43 -2.00 27.27 -10.01
C GLU A 43 -0.61 27.93 -10.12
N VAL A 44 0.32 27.29 -10.82
CA VAL A 44 1.71 27.76 -10.95
C VAL A 44 1.99 28.22 -12.38
N THR A 45 2.68 29.35 -12.50
CA THR A 45 3.06 29.92 -13.80
C THR A 45 4.55 29.84 -14.02
N LYS A 46 4.97 29.74 -15.30
CA LYS A 46 6.38 29.84 -15.69
C LYS A 46 6.95 31.18 -15.19
N LYS A 47 8.12 31.14 -14.58
CA LYS A 47 8.83 32.33 -14.10
C LYS A 47 10.00 32.66 -14.99
N CYS A 48 10.06 33.89 -15.49
CA CYS A 48 11.20 34.38 -16.25
C CYS A 48 12.39 34.60 -15.30
N VAL A 49 13.50 33.90 -15.53
CA VAL A 49 14.68 33.90 -14.66
C VAL A 49 15.97 34.02 -15.47
N ASN A 50 17.06 34.43 -14.83
CA ASN A 50 18.35 34.57 -15.51
C ASN A 50 19.03 33.20 -15.78
N GLU A 51 20.01 33.20 -16.68
CA GLU A 51 20.80 32.01 -17.06
C GLU A 51 21.44 31.32 -15.85
N THR A 52 22.01 32.10 -14.93
CA THR A 52 22.70 31.61 -13.73
C THR A 52 21.77 30.78 -12.83
N PHE A 53 20.52 31.22 -12.66
CA PHE A 53 19.52 30.50 -11.87
C PHE A 53 19.24 29.12 -12.46
N LEU A 54 18.96 29.04 -13.77
CA LEU A 54 18.65 27.78 -14.44
C LEU A 54 19.85 26.82 -14.44
N LEU A 55 21.07 27.34 -14.63
CA LEU A 55 22.29 26.55 -14.53
C LEU A 55 22.53 26.02 -13.11
N SER A 56 22.23 26.83 -12.09
CA SER A 56 22.36 26.42 -10.68
C SER A 56 21.34 25.33 -10.34
N ALA A 57 20.10 25.46 -10.83
CA ALA A 57 19.07 24.44 -10.68
C ALA A 57 19.45 23.12 -11.37
N ALA A 58 19.91 23.18 -12.63
CA ALA A 58 20.39 22.00 -13.37
C ALA A 58 21.60 21.35 -12.68
N THR A 59 22.52 22.15 -12.13
CA THR A 59 23.67 21.67 -11.36
C THR A 59 23.24 20.96 -10.08
N ALA A 60 22.26 21.51 -9.35
CA ALA A 60 21.71 20.89 -8.14
C ALA A 60 21.02 19.56 -8.46
N GLU A 61 20.16 19.54 -9.48
CA GLU A 61 19.49 18.32 -9.95
C GLU A 61 20.49 17.25 -10.42
N CYS A 62 21.51 17.63 -11.19
CA CYS A 62 22.56 16.72 -11.64
C CYS A 62 23.52 16.29 -10.51
N GLY A 63 23.72 17.13 -9.48
CA GLY A 63 24.77 16.95 -8.46
C GLY A 63 26.17 17.41 -8.92
N GLN A 64 26.31 17.85 -10.17
CA GLN A 64 27.51 18.42 -10.77
C GLN A 64 27.12 19.32 -11.95
N PRO A 65 28.04 20.17 -12.47
CA PRO A 65 27.74 20.99 -13.64
C PRO A 65 27.31 20.15 -14.86
N PRO A 66 26.27 20.56 -15.61
CA PRO A 66 25.81 19.80 -16.77
C PRO A 66 26.86 19.78 -17.88
N GLN A 67 27.03 18.64 -18.56
CA GLN A 67 27.99 18.49 -19.66
C GLN A 67 27.61 19.35 -20.87
N LYS A 68 26.29 19.44 -21.15
CA LYS A 68 25.70 20.23 -22.23
C LYS A 68 24.41 20.85 -21.72
N HIS A 69 24.06 22.03 -22.22
CA HIS A 69 22.78 22.65 -21.92
C HIS A 69 22.32 23.58 -23.06
N THR A 70 21.03 23.87 -23.08
CA THR A 70 20.40 24.81 -24.01
C THR A 70 19.23 25.49 -23.30
N PHE A 71 19.25 26.82 -23.25
CA PHE A 71 18.13 27.58 -22.68
C PHE A 71 16.94 27.58 -23.64
N ARG A 72 15.72 27.60 -23.07
CA ARG A 72 14.45 27.50 -23.79
C ARG A 72 13.54 28.65 -23.41
N GLU A 73 12.74 29.08 -24.38
CA GLU A 73 11.72 30.11 -24.20
C GLU A 73 12.30 31.41 -23.61
N SER A 74 13.06 32.14 -24.44
CA SER A 74 13.61 33.44 -24.03
C SER A 74 12.49 34.43 -23.71
N CYS A 75 12.65 35.12 -22.58
CA CYS A 75 11.71 36.14 -22.09
C CYS A 75 12.38 37.49 -21.86
N GLY A 76 13.65 37.62 -22.25
CA GLY A 76 14.44 38.83 -22.12
C GLY A 76 15.93 38.57 -22.37
N LEU A 77 16.73 39.64 -22.35
CA LEU A 77 18.18 39.53 -22.51
C LEU A 77 18.75 38.67 -21.37
N ARG A 78 19.33 37.51 -21.70
CA ARG A 78 19.85 36.51 -20.75
C ARG A 78 18.82 36.00 -19.74
N HIS A 79 17.54 35.99 -20.12
CA HIS A 79 16.45 35.46 -19.31
C HIS A 79 15.59 34.46 -20.09
N TYR A 80 15.21 33.39 -19.41
CA TYR A 80 14.53 32.22 -20.00
C TYR A 80 13.56 31.62 -18.99
N PHE A 81 12.60 30.83 -19.49
CA PHE A 81 11.70 30.05 -18.64
C PHE A 81 12.22 28.65 -18.32
N ALA A 82 13.10 28.10 -19.17
CA ALA A 82 13.54 26.72 -19.05
C ALA A 82 14.97 26.46 -19.54
N ILE A 83 15.49 25.30 -19.16
CA ILE A 83 16.78 24.77 -19.60
C ILE A 83 16.62 23.28 -19.90
N ASP A 84 17.07 22.86 -21.09
CA ASP A 84 17.35 21.47 -21.40
C ASP A 84 18.84 21.22 -21.09
N TYR A 85 19.17 20.12 -20.43
CA TYR A 85 20.55 19.82 -20.07
C TYR A 85 20.88 18.33 -20.13
N THR A 86 22.17 18.01 -20.18
CA THR A 86 22.71 16.65 -20.14
C THR A 86 23.57 16.48 -18.91
N CYS A 87 23.24 15.51 -18.09
CA CYS A 87 23.95 15.15 -16.87
C CYS A 87 24.68 13.82 -17.05
N CYS A 88 25.97 13.79 -16.73
CA CYS A 88 26.79 12.57 -16.72
C CYS A 88 27.13 12.11 -15.29
N ALA A 89 26.20 12.33 -14.36
CA ALA A 89 26.29 11.87 -12.99
C ALA A 89 25.42 10.62 -12.78
N PRO A 90 25.66 9.84 -11.72
CA PRO A 90 24.75 8.77 -11.33
C PRO A 90 23.30 9.25 -11.28
N TYR A 91 22.41 8.50 -11.93
CA TYR A 91 21.00 8.86 -12.02
C TYR A 91 20.35 8.80 -10.63
N LYS A 92 19.59 9.83 -10.23
CA LYS A 92 19.05 9.91 -8.87
C LYS A 92 17.70 9.21 -8.72
N TYR A 93 16.89 9.16 -9.78
CA TYR A 93 15.47 8.79 -9.71
C TYR A 93 15.24 7.30 -10.03
N HIS A 94 15.90 6.42 -9.30
CA HIS A 94 15.82 4.99 -9.57
C HIS A 94 14.46 4.37 -9.19
N GLU A 95 13.87 3.56 -10.07
CA GLU A 95 12.57 2.92 -9.79
C GLU A 95 12.56 2.05 -8.52
N HIS A 96 13.68 1.40 -8.18
CA HIS A 96 13.80 0.61 -6.95
C HIS A 96 13.79 1.47 -5.67
N CYS A 97 13.87 2.80 -5.82
CA CYS A 97 13.73 3.77 -4.73
C CYS A 97 12.33 4.36 -4.60
N LEU A 98 11.40 4.02 -5.50
CA LEU A 98 9.99 4.25 -5.22
C LEU A 98 9.61 3.38 -4.03
N ASP A 99 9.24 4.00 -2.90
CA ASP A 99 8.79 3.34 -1.65
C ASP A 99 8.12 2.02 -1.99
N ALA A 100 8.75 0.89 -1.66
CA ALA A 100 8.29 -0.40 -2.14
C ALA A 100 6.88 -0.65 -1.63
N PRO A 101 5.96 -0.96 -2.54
CA PRO A 101 4.81 -1.73 -2.21
C PRO A 101 4.79 -2.80 -3.28
N LEU A 102 5.74 -3.72 -3.18
CA LEU A 102 5.53 -4.98 -3.85
C LEU A 102 4.22 -5.44 -3.24
N TRP A 103 3.12 -5.21 -3.96
CA TRP A 103 1.82 -5.74 -3.63
C TRP A 103 2.01 -7.24 -3.71
N GLN A 104 2.42 -7.84 -2.59
CA GLN A 104 2.84 -9.23 -2.59
C GLN A 104 1.58 -10.07 -2.76
N LYS A 105 1.75 -11.25 -3.34
CA LYS A 105 0.65 -12.20 -3.44
C LYS A 105 -0.02 -12.44 -2.08
N SER A 106 0.77 -12.58 -1.02
CA SER A 106 0.28 -12.68 0.37
C SER A 106 -0.62 -11.53 0.81
N GLN A 107 -0.37 -10.31 0.33
CA GLN A 107 -1.21 -9.15 0.63
C GLN A 107 -2.53 -9.20 -0.14
N THR A 108 -2.49 -9.67 -1.39
CA THR A 108 -3.70 -9.96 -2.18
C THR A 108 -4.54 -11.01 -1.47
N ASP A 109 -3.92 -12.12 -1.08
CA ASP A 109 -4.58 -13.24 -0.43
C ASP A 109 -5.21 -12.79 0.90
N THR A 110 -4.46 -12.05 1.73
CA THR A 110 -4.97 -11.50 3.01
C THR A 110 -6.17 -10.58 2.79
N LEU A 111 -6.09 -9.67 1.80
CA LEU A 111 -7.19 -8.77 1.48
C LEU A 111 -8.39 -9.55 0.96
N LEU A 112 -8.18 -10.55 0.10
CA LEU A 112 -9.23 -11.37 -0.48
C LEU A 112 -9.98 -12.15 0.59
N THR A 113 -9.26 -12.83 1.48
CA THR A 113 -9.85 -13.54 2.62
C THR A 113 -10.63 -12.59 3.52
N THR A 114 -10.10 -11.38 3.75
CA THR A 114 -10.78 -10.34 4.53
C THR A 114 -12.08 -9.88 3.85
N LEU A 115 -12.05 -9.65 2.54
CA LEU A 115 -13.22 -9.26 1.75
C LEU A 115 -14.29 -10.37 1.73
N LYS A 116 -13.90 -11.64 1.53
CA LYS A 116 -14.80 -12.81 1.58
C LYS A 116 -15.44 -12.98 2.95
N MET A 117 -14.65 -12.91 4.02
CA MET A 117 -15.15 -12.96 5.39
C MET A 117 -16.17 -11.85 5.65
N ARG A 118 -15.85 -10.63 5.24
CA ARG A 118 -16.72 -9.46 5.38
C ARG A 118 -18.03 -9.64 4.61
N ALA A 119 -17.97 -10.05 3.35
CA ALA A 119 -19.16 -10.31 2.54
C ALA A 119 -20.08 -11.38 3.18
N ARG A 120 -19.51 -12.44 3.77
CA ARG A 120 -20.28 -13.47 4.51
C ARG A 120 -20.97 -12.88 5.73
N ILE A 121 -20.23 -12.16 6.59
CA ILE A 121 -20.77 -11.51 7.79
C ILE A 121 -21.88 -10.53 7.41
N THR A 122 -21.69 -9.76 6.33
CA THR A 122 -22.68 -8.84 5.78
C THR A 122 -23.97 -9.56 5.38
N LYS A 123 -23.86 -10.65 4.64
CA LYS A 123 -25.01 -11.46 4.23
C LYS A 123 -25.80 -11.98 5.45
N GLU A 124 -25.11 -12.55 6.42
CA GLU A 124 -25.72 -13.04 7.67
C GLU A 124 -26.42 -11.91 8.46
N ALA A 125 -25.79 -10.73 8.55
CA ALA A 125 -26.37 -9.58 9.22
C ALA A 125 -27.66 -9.10 8.52
N GLN A 126 -27.68 -9.11 7.18
CA GLN A 126 -28.85 -8.71 6.41
C GLN A 126 -29.98 -9.74 6.55
N GLU A 127 -29.68 -11.04 6.55
CA GLU A 127 -30.65 -12.10 6.79
C GLU A 127 -31.27 -11.96 8.20
N ALA A 128 -30.45 -11.71 9.23
CA ALA A 128 -30.93 -11.45 10.58
C ALA A 128 -31.85 -10.22 10.65
N LYS A 129 -31.51 -9.13 9.94
CA LYS A 129 -32.35 -7.92 9.84
C LYS A 129 -33.69 -8.24 9.17
N LYS A 130 -33.71 -9.03 8.08
CA LYS A 130 -34.93 -9.46 7.40
C LYS A 130 -35.85 -10.28 8.31
N THR A 131 -35.30 -11.05 9.24
CA THR A 131 -36.06 -11.80 10.25
C THR A 131 -36.41 -10.98 11.51
N GLY A 132 -36.09 -9.67 11.55
CA GLY A 132 -36.36 -8.80 12.70
C GLY A 132 -35.38 -8.96 13.88
N ASN A 133 -34.30 -9.73 13.72
CA ASN A 133 -33.29 -9.94 14.76
C ASN A 133 -32.19 -8.87 14.69
N ASN A 134 -32.55 -7.66 15.13
CA ASN A 134 -31.66 -6.50 15.10
C ASN A 134 -30.42 -6.66 15.99
N ALA A 135 -30.51 -7.44 17.08
CA ALA A 135 -29.38 -7.66 17.99
C ALA A 135 -28.26 -8.48 17.33
N THR A 136 -28.61 -9.58 16.65
CA THR A 136 -27.63 -10.39 15.91
C THR A 136 -27.04 -9.60 14.73
N ALA A 137 -27.87 -8.82 14.02
CA ALA A 137 -27.39 -7.95 12.95
C ALA A 137 -26.36 -6.92 13.45
N GLY A 138 -26.66 -6.23 14.56
CA GLY A 138 -25.74 -5.26 15.17
C GLY A 138 -24.44 -5.90 15.68
N MET A 139 -24.51 -7.09 16.30
CA MET A 139 -23.31 -7.81 16.74
C MET A 139 -22.40 -8.19 15.57
N LYS A 140 -22.98 -8.63 14.44
CA LYS A 140 -22.23 -8.98 13.23
C LYS A 140 -21.56 -7.74 12.59
N GLN A 141 -22.23 -6.59 12.61
CA GLN A 141 -21.65 -5.32 12.14
C GLN A 141 -20.51 -4.81 13.04
N ALA A 142 -20.56 -5.03 14.35
CA ALA A 142 -19.51 -4.56 15.27
C ALA A 142 -18.14 -5.24 15.04
N VAL A 143 -18.11 -6.47 14.51
CA VAL A 143 -16.88 -7.21 14.20
C VAL A 143 -16.08 -6.57 13.05
N PHE A 144 -16.69 -5.69 12.27
CA PHE A 144 -16.14 -5.17 11.02
C PHE A 144 -15.02 -4.11 11.18
N LEU A 145 -14.84 -3.55 12.38
CA LEU A 145 -14.01 -2.35 12.59
C LEU A 145 -12.49 -2.60 12.76
N ALA A 146 -12.04 -3.86 12.84
CA ALA A 146 -10.66 -4.18 13.24
C ALA A 146 -9.74 -4.62 12.07
N SER A 147 -9.74 -3.90 10.94
CA SER A 147 -8.67 -4.06 9.94
C SER A 147 -7.73 -2.86 10.02
N THR A 148 -6.52 -3.10 10.51
CA THR A 148 -5.41 -2.14 10.47
C THR A 148 -4.35 -2.69 9.53
N TYR A 149 -4.65 -2.69 8.23
CA TYR A 149 -3.61 -2.86 7.25
C TYR A 149 -2.69 -1.64 7.28
N VAL A 150 -1.61 -1.73 8.07
CA VAL A 150 -0.57 -0.70 8.12
C VAL A 150 0.49 -1.09 7.10
N HIS A 151 0.44 -0.47 5.92
CA HIS A 151 1.54 -0.59 4.96
C HIS A 151 2.79 0.06 5.56
N ARG A 152 3.74 -0.75 6.01
CA ARG A 152 5.02 -0.28 6.54
C ARG A 152 6.02 -0.27 5.38
N SER A 153 6.34 0.92 4.85
CA SER A 153 7.44 1.07 3.89
C SER A 153 8.73 0.59 4.56
N THR A 154 9.42 -0.37 3.96
CA THR A 154 10.74 -0.80 4.43
C THR A 154 11.78 0.20 3.94
N ASP A 155 12.54 0.75 4.88
CA ASP A 155 13.60 1.70 4.61
C ASP A 155 14.72 1.08 3.74
N ASN A 156 14.82 1.45 2.46
CA ASN A 156 15.95 1.05 1.62
C ASN A 156 17.13 2.03 1.79
N ALA A 157 18.12 1.69 2.63
CA ALA A 157 19.28 2.54 2.91
C ALA A 157 20.08 2.99 1.67
N ALA A 158 19.97 2.28 0.54
CA ALA A 158 20.63 2.65 -0.72
C ALA A 158 19.98 3.86 -1.43
N CYS A 159 18.77 4.25 -1.03
CA CYS A 159 18.05 5.35 -1.62
C CYS A 159 18.34 6.65 -0.87
N THR A 160 19.15 7.52 -1.46
CA THR A 160 19.54 8.82 -0.89
C THR A 160 18.44 9.88 -0.99
N ASN A 161 17.44 9.67 -1.87
CA ASN A 161 16.29 10.58 -2.06
C ASN A 161 15.18 10.42 -1.01
N LYS A 162 15.45 9.75 0.12
CA LYS A 162 14.48 9.57 1.21
C LYS A 162 14.00 10.87 1.84
N GLU A 163 14.83 11.91 1.81
CA GLU A 163 14.47 13.24 2.31
C GLU A 163 13.43 13.96 1.45
N VAL A 164 13.07 13.42 0.29
CA VAL A 164 11.90 13.87 -0.48
C VAL A 164 10.63 13.32 0.22
N ARG A 165 10.42 13.64 1.50
CA ARG A 165 9.09 13.52 2.13
C ARG A 165 8.21 14.61 1.50
N GLY A 166 7.54 14.23 0.42
CA GLY A 166 6.74 15.13 -0.39
C GLY A 166 7.58 15.90 -1.41
N TRP A 167 6.91 16.40 -2.45
CA TRP A 167 7.44 17.46 -3.29
C TRP A 167 8.04 18.51 -2.37
N ASN A 168 9.32 18.85 -2.55
CA ASN A 168 9.97 19.85 -1.72
C ASN A 168 9.25 21.16 -2.06
N VAL A 169 8.29 21.54 -1.22
CA VAL A 169 7.32 22.65 -1.42
C VAL A 169 8.06 23.98 -1.64
N PHE A 170 9.37 24.00 -1.40
CA PHE A 170 10.24 25.15 -1.47
C PHE A 170 11.16 25.19 -2.71
N SER A 171 11.02 24.24 -3.65
CA SER A 171 11.74 24.38 -4.94
C SER A 171 11.10 25.49 -5.76
N SER A 172 11.91 26.38 -6.31
CA SER A 172 11.47 27.44 -7.27
C SER A 172 11.54 26.97 -8.72
N TYR A 173 11.74 25.67 -8.92
CA TYR A 173 11.81 25.02 -10.22
C TYR A 173 11.29 23.59 -10.15
N VAL A 174 10.95 23.05 -11.32
CA VAL A 174 10.52 21.66 -11.49
C VAL A 174 11.34 20.97 -12.59
N SER A 175 11.78 19.74 -12.33
CA SER A 175 12.50 18.86 -13.28
C SER A 175 11.54 17.82 -13.88
N ARG A 176 11.76 17.45 -15.16
CA ARG A 176 10.97 16.43 -15.84
C ARG A 176 11.16 15.06 -15.20
N HIS A 177 12.40 14.64 -14.95
CA HIS A 177 12.67 13.32 -14.35
C HIS A 177 12.14 13.23 -12.92
N ARG A 178 12.29 14.30 -12.14
CA ARG A 178 11.69 14.40 -10.80
C ARG A 178 10.18 14.27 -10.85
N THR A 179 9.54 15.05 -11.73
CA THR A 179 8.08 15.02 -11.91
C THR A 179 7.60 13.62 -12.25
N TYR A 180 8.27 12.95 -13.19
CA TYR A 180 7.92 11.58 -13.58
C TYR A 180 8.06 10.60 -12.41
N PHE A 181 9.16 10.69 -11.66
CA PHE A 181 9.38 9.87 -10.47
C PHE A 181 8.29 10.08 -9.41
N ASP A 182 7.96 11.35 -9.12
CA ASP A 182 6.92 11.69 -8.15
C ASP A 182 5.53 11.26 -8.60
N ILE A 183 5.19 11.41 -9.88
CA ILE A 183 3.95 10.88 -10.48
C ILE A 183 3.86 9.37 -10.22
N ARG A 184 4.92 8.60 -10.50
CA ARG A 184 4.90 7.15 -10.29
C ARG A 184 4.75 6.80 -8.81
N ARG A 185 5.46 7.50 -7.93
CA ARG A 185 5.35 7.31 -6.47
C ARG A 185 3.93 7.54 -5.99
N LEU A 186 3.35 8.69 -6.35
CA LEU A 186 2.01 9.08 -5.93
C LEU A 186 0.94 8.17 -6.53
N THR A 187 1.02 7.86 -7.83
CA THR A 187 0.13 6.88 -8.49
C THR A 187 0.11 5.58 -7.70
N ARG A 188 1.29 5.11 -7.32
CA ARG A 188 1.45 3.85 -6.61
C ARG A 188 0.80 3.89 -5.23
N THR A 189 1.10 4.90 -4.43
CA THR A 189 0.45 5.12 -3.14
C THR A 189 -1.07 5.23 -3.28
N SER A 190 -1.56 5.98 -4.26
CA SER A 190 -3.00 6.16 -4.51
C SER A 190 -3.68 4.86 -4.91
N VAL A 191 -3.11 4.07 -5.82
CA VAL A 191 -3.68 2.77 -6.22
C VAL A 191 -3.76 1.85 -5.02
N ILE A 192 -2.70 1.73 -4.21
CA ILE A 192 -2.72 0.84 -3.04
C ILE A 192 -3.69 1.32 -1.97
N SER A 193 -3.73 2.62 -1.70
CA SER A 193 -4.71 3.21 -0.80
C SER A 193 -6.13 2.89 -1.28
N ALA A 194 -6.41 3.08 -2.57
CA ALA A 194 -7.69 2.74 -3.18
C ALA A 194 -8.03 1.25 -3.06
N ARG A 195 -7.03 0.37 -3.14
CA ARG A 195 -7.20 -1.09 -2.97
C ARG A 195 -7.62 -1.43 -1.54
N LEU A 196 -6.92 -0.92 -0.55
CA LEU A 196 -7.26 -1.13 0.87
C LEU A 196 -8.62 -0.52 1.23
N SER A 197 -8.94 0.60 0.58
CA SER A 197 -10.22 1.30 0.72
C SER A 197 -11.44 0.48 0.31
N LEU A 198 -11.31 -0.55 -0.54
CA LEU A 198 -12.45 -1.39 -0.92
C LEU A 198 -13.07 -2.16 0.26
N GLU A 199 -12.32 -2.38 1.33
CA GLU A 199 -12.87 -2.96 2.56
C GLU A 199 -14.02 -2.12 3.15
N TYR A 200 -13.99 -0.80 2.97
CA TYR A 200 -15.07 0.10 3.38
C TYR A 200 -16.26 0.06 2.42
N VAL A 201 -16.03 -0.23 1.14
CA VAL A 201 -17.13 -0.38 0.18
C VAL A 201 -18.00 -1.58 0.54
N MET A 202 -17.40 -2.66 1.05
CA MET A 202 -18.15 -3.82 1.56
C MET A 202 -19.04 -3.48 2.76
N LEU A 203 -18.60 -2.58 3.66
CA LEU A 203 -19.47 -2.05 4.72
C LEU A 203 -20.70 -1.39 4.12
N TRP A 204 -20.49 -0.50 3.19
CA TRP A 204 -21.57 0.29 2.63
C TRP A 204 -22.56 -0.55 1.84
N PHE A 205 -22.12 -1.60 1.14
CA PHE A 205 -23.04 -2.57 0.56
C PHE A 205 -23.98 -3.18 1.61
N THR A 206 -23.48 -3.49 2.80
CA THR A 206 -24.29 -3.96 3.93
C THR A 206 -25.38 -2.95 4.30
N GLU A 207 -24.97 -1.70 4.54
CA GLU A 207 -25.85 -0.64 5.02
C GLU A 207 -26.90 -0.25 3.98
N SER A 208 -26.55 -0.39 2.70
CA SER A 208 -27.40 -0.01 1.56
C SER A 208 -28.18 -1.18 0.97
N GLU A 209 -28.25 -2.32 1.66
CA GLU A 209 -28.97 -3.52 1.22
C GLU A 209 -28.53 -3.98 -0.18
N TYR A 210 -27.21 -3.99 -0.41
CA TYR A 210 -26.57 -4.37 -1.66
C TYR A 210 -27.03 -3.54 -2.85
N LYS A 211 -27.08 -2.22 -2.66
CA LYS A 211 -27.33 -1.25 -3.73
C LYS A 211 -26.16 -0.29 -3.84
N CYS A 212 -25.81 0.06 -5.08
CA CYS A 212 -24.89 1.15 -5.35
C CYS A 212 -25.56 2.48 -5.03
N THR A 213 -25.02 3.21 -4.06
CA THR A 213 -25.50 4.56 -3.72
C THR A 213 -24.57 5.61 -4.28
N GLN A 214 -25.07 6.84 -4.45
CA GLN A 214 -24.27 7.96 -4.93
C GLN A 214 -23.01 8.20 -4.09
N ASN A 215 -23.08 7.97 -2.77
CA ASN A 215 -21.93 8.10 -1.88
C ASN A 215 -20.86 7.04 -2.17
N MET A 216 -21.26 5.79 -2.42
CA MET A 216 -20.32 4.75 -2.84
C MET A 216 -19.71 5.07 -4.19
N THR A 217 -20.52 5.50 -5.16
CA THR A 217 -20.04 5.88 -6.49
C THR A 217 -19.02 7.02 -6.39
N ARG A 218 -19.30 8.07 -5.61
CA ARG A 218 -18.33 9.17 -5.40
C ARG A 218 -17.03 8.67 -4.78
N TYR A 219 -17.10 7.75 -3.83
CA TYR A 219 -15.91 7.17 -3.21
C TYR A 219 -15.11 6.30 -4.20
N LEU A 220 -15.79 5.48 -4.98
CA LEU A 220 -15.18 4.62 -6.00
C LEU A 220 -14.56 5.41 -7.16
N GLU A 221 -14.85 6.69 -7.30
CA GLU A 221 -14.11 7.55 -8.24
C GLU A 221 -12.62 7.62 -7.86
N THR A 222 -12.30 7.54 -6.57
CA THR A 222 -10.92 7.52 -6.08
C THR A 222 -10.17 6.23 -6.43
N VAL A 223 -10.89 5.16 -6.80
CA VAL A 223 -10.29 3.88 -7.22
C VAL A 223 -10.13 3.76 -8.73
N ASN A 224 -10.69 4.70 -9.50
CA ASN A 224 -10.57 4.72 -10.96
C ASN A 224 -9.13 5.08 -11.35
N PRO A 225 -8.38 4.20 -12.05
CA PRO A 225 -6.98 4.45 -12.40
C PRO A 225 -6.79 5.66 -13.32
N ILE A 226 -7.78 5.99 -14.17
CA ILE A 226 -7.76 7.19 -15.00
C ILE A 226 -7.97 8.44 -14.14
N ALA A 227 -8.88 8.38 -13.16
CA ALA A 227 -9.10 9.50 -12.24
C ALA A 227 -7.87 9.72 -11.35
N ILE A 228 -7.24 8.65 -10.85
CA ILE A 228 -5.96 8.72 -10.13
C ILE A 228 -4.93 9.45 -10.99
N ALA A 229 -4.64 8.97 -12.21
CA ALA A 229 -3.66 9.61 -13.09
C ALA A 229 -4.02 11.07 -13.44
N ARG A 230 -5.31 11.40 -13.53
CA ARG A 230 -5.80 12.76 -13.79
C ARG A 230 -5.56 13.70 -12.61
N ASN A 231 -5.79 13.22 -11.39
CA ASN A 231 -5.75 14.02 -10.16
C ASN A 231 -4.33 14.18 -9.59
N LEU A 232 -3.34 13.49 -10.19
CA LEU A 232 -1.95 13.71 -9.83
C LEU A 232 -1.46 15.07 -10.32
N PRO A 233 -0.53 15.71 -9.60
CA PRO A 233 0.12 16.92 -10.08
C PRO A 233 0.94 16.53 -11.32
N LYS A 234 0.37 16.74 -12.53
CA LYS A 234 1.00 16.45 -13.83
C LYS A 234 2.11 17.44 -14.17
N GLY A 235 2.95 17.78 -13.19
CA GLY A 235 3.90 18.87 -13.33
C GLY A 235 3.21 20.17 -13.73
N CYS A 236 1.96 20.43 -13.33
CA CYS A 236 1.22 21.68 -13.63
C CYS A 236 1.29 22.14 -15.11
N TYR A 237 1.16 21.21 -16.07
CA TYR A 237 1.29 21.44 -17.52
C TYR A 237 2.71 21.81 -18.02
N PHE A 238 3.75 21.76 -17.17
CA PHE A 238 5.14 21.95 -17.61
C PHE A 238 5.66 20.79 -18.47
N PHE A 239 5.14 19.58 -18.26
CA PHE A 239 5.56 18.37 -18.98
C PHE A 239 4.35 17.57 -19.49
N PRO A 240 3.61 18.07 -20.49
CA PRO A 240 2.44 17.38 -21.03
C PRO A 240 2.79 15.98 -21.57
N GLU A 241 4.04 15.75 -21.99
CA GLU A 241 4.52 14.44 -22.44
C GLU A 241 4.46 13.34 -21.37
N LEU A 242 4.31 13.70 -20.08
CA LEU A 242 4.23 12.73 -18.99
C LEU A 242 2.80 12.22 -18.73
N GLU A 243 1.78 12.81 -19.35
CA GLU A 243 0.37 12.45 -19.11
C GLU A 243 0.05 10.99 -19.50
N GLU A 244 0.37 10.61 -20.74
CA GLU A 244 0.10 9.24 -21.21
C GLU A 244 0.93 8.19 -20.46
N PRO A 245 2.25 8.38 -20.22
CA PRO A 245 3.02 7.49 -19.36
C PRO A 245 2.44 7.33 -17.94
N ALA A 246 1.94 8.42 -17.33
CA ALA A 246 1.33 8.37 -16.01
C ALA A 246 0.05 7.52 -16.00
N LYS A 247 -0.80 7.72 -17.01
CA LYS A 247 -2.05 6.98 -17.18
C LYS A 247 -1.80 5.50 -17.46
N ALA A 248 -0.87 5.18 -18.35
CA ALA A 248 -0.46 3.81 -18.65
C ALA A 248 0.05 3.10 -17.40
N PHE A 249 0.90 3.78 -16.61
CA PHE A 249 1.41 3.24 -15.35
C PHE A 249 0.31 3.01 -14.32
N ALA A 250 -0.67 3.91 -14.20
CA ALA A 250 -1.81 3.73 -13.29
C ALA A 250 -2.68 2.52 -13.67
N LEU A 251 -2.93 2.32 -14.97
CA LEU A 251 -3.68 1.17 -15.49
C LEU A 251 -2.92 -0.14 -15.29
N GLU A 252 -1.62 -0.16 -15.62
CA GLU A 252 -0.75 -1.31 -15.40
C GLU A 252 -0.73 -1.70 -13.92
N LEU A 253 -0.53 -0.72 -13.03
CA LEU A 253 -0.50 -0.98 -11.60
C LEU A 253 -1.85 -1.48 -11.11
N HIS A 254 -2.96 -0.86 -11.54
CA HIS A 254 -4.30 -1.33 -11.22
C HIS A 254 -4.50 -2.79 -11.65
N ARG A 255 -4.03 -3.18 -12.84
CA ARG A 255 -4.07 -4.57 -13.33
C ARG A 255 -3.25 -5.51 -12.45
N ASN A 256 -2.01 -5.12 -12.16
CA ASN A 256 -1.06 -5.96 -11.43
C ASN A 256 -1.39 -6.11 -9.94
N THR A 257 -2.15 -5.19 -9.35
CA THR A 257 -2.57 -5.24 -7.94
C THR A 257 -4.04 -5.64 -7.78
N SER A 258 -4.57 -6.47 -8.68
CA SER A 258 -5.99 -6.83 -8.64
C SER A 258 -6.35 -7.68 -7.41
N HIS A 259 -7.62 -7.60 -6.98
CA HIS A 259 -8.19 -8.32 -5.82
C HIS A 259 -8.53 -9.78 -6.12
N GLY A 260 -7.76 -10.45 -6.98
CA GLY A 260 -8.11 -11.79 -7.47
C GLY A 260 -9.27 -11.82 -8.47
N PHE A 261 -9.77 -10.66 -8.92
CA PHE A 261 -10.68 -10.55 -10.07
C PHE A 261 -9.91 -10.08 -11.30
N ASP A 262 -10.41 -10.35 -12.50
CA ASP A 262 -9.90 -9.66 -13.70
C ASP A 262 -10.40 -8.21 -13.67
N PRO A 263 -9.50 -7.22 -13.53
CA PRO A 263 -9.92 -5.83 -13.38
C PRO A 263 -10.42 -5.28 -14.72
N PRO A 264 -11.38 -4.33 -14.70
CA PRO A 264 -11.89 -3.74 -15.93
C PRO A 264 -10.81 -3.05 -16.77
N GLU A 265 -10.94 -3.17 -18.08
CA GLU A 265 -10.01 -2.63 -19.07
C GLU A 265 -10.14 -1.10 -19.24
N GLU A 266 -9.23 -0.50 -20.00
CA GLU A 266 -9.18 0.96 -20.16
C GLU A 266 -10.46 1.54 -20.78
N ASP A 267 -11.07 0.84 -21.73
CA ASP A 267 -12.32 1.21 -22.38
C ASP A 267 -13.50 1.28 -21.40
N PHE A 268 -13.55 0.36 -20.43
CA PHE A 268 -14.52 0.40 -19.34
C PHE A 268 -14.46 1.74 -18.59
N TRP A 269 -13.24 2.17 -18.22
CA TRP A 269 -13.02 3.41 -17.45
C TRP A 269 -13.25 4.68 -18.26
N LYS A 270 -13.26 4.60 -19.59
CA LYS A 270 -13.61 5.71 -20.49
C LYS A 270 -15.11 5.86 -20.72
N SER A 271 -15.91 4.85 -20.36
CA SER A 271 -17.34 4.88 -20.59
C SER A 271 -18.04 5.91 -19.71
N GLU A 272 -19.18 6.43 -20.18
CA GLU A 272 -20.07 7.22 -19.33
C GLU A 272 -20.50 6.39 -18.13
N ASN A 273 -20.53 7.04 -16.96
CA ASN A 273 -20.85 6.42 -15.67
C ASN A 273 -19.95 5.22 -15.31
N ALA A 274 -18.70 5.21 -15.75
CA ALA A 274 -17.74 4.13 -15.45
C ALA A 274 -17.68 3.76 -13.96
N THR A 275 -17.78 4.74 -13.07
CA THR A 275 -17.73 4.51 -11.61
C THR A 275 -18.99 3.82 -11.07
N GLU A 276 -20.17 4.12 -11.63
CA GLU A 276 -21.42 3.45 -11.27
C GLU A 276 -21.39 2.00 -11.75
N LYS A 277 -21.00 1.79 -13.01
CA LYS A 277 -20.76 0.46 -13.58
C LYS A 277 -19.73 -0.34 -12.78
N TYR A 278 -18.70 0.33 -12.27
CA TYR A 278 -17.69 -0.33 -11.42
C TYR A 278 -18.28 -0.77 -10.08
N CYS A 279 -19.14 0.05 -9.49
CA CYS A 279 -19.86 -0.34 -8.28
C CYS A 279 -20.74 -1.57 -8.53
N GLU A 280 -21.50 -1.59 -9.62
CA GLU A 280 -22.35 -2.72 -10.00
C GLU A 280 -21.54 -3.98 -10.29
N TRP A 281 -20.45 -3.84 -11.05
CA TRP A 281 -19.51 -4.93 -11.31
C TRP A 281 -18.92 -5.49 -10.02
N LEU A 282 -18.46 -4.63 -9.10
CA LEU A 282 -17.89 -5.06 -7.83
C LEU A 282 -18.94 -5.76 -6.98
N LEU A 283 -20.16 -5.23 -6.95
CA LEU A 283 -21.30 -5.81 -6.24
C LEU A 283 -21.63 -7.22 -6.76
N GLU A 284 -21.69 -7.40 -8.08
CA GLU A 284 -21.88 -8.70 -8.73
C GLU A 284 -20.79 -9.68 -8.30
N LYS A 285 -19.52 -9.25 -8.34
CA LYS A 285 -18.39 -10.11 -7.95
C LYS A 285 -18.40 -10.55 -6.50
N VAL A 286 -18.77 -9.68 -5.56
CA VAL A 286 -18.75 -10.01 -4.13
C VAL A 286 -20.02 -10.70 -3.64
N THR A 287 -21.08 -10.72 -4.46
CA THR A 287 -22.31 -11.46 -4.19
C THR A 287 -22.36 -12.82 -4.90
N ASP A 288 -21.38 -13.12 -5.74
CA ASP A 288 -21.23 -14.40 -6.41
C ASP A 288 -21.03 -15.53 -5.37
N PRO A 289 -21.95 -16.52 -5.30
CA PRO A 289 -21.85 -17.61 -4.36
C PRO A 289 -20.60 -18.49 -4.59
N GLU A 290 -20.15 -18.66 -5.83
CA GLU A 290 -18.95 -19.49 -6.11
C GLU A 290 -17.70 -18.87 -5.48
N TRP A 291 -17.58 -17.54 -5.56
CA TRP A 291 -16.48 -16.80 -4.96
C TRP A 291 -16.47 -16.85 -3.42
N LEU A 292 -17.65 -16.89 -2.78
CA LEU A 292 -17.78 -17.01 -1.32
C LEU A 292 -17.48 -18.41 -0.78
N GLU A 293 -17.58 -19.44 -1.62
CA GLU A 293 -17.41 -20.85 -1.25
C GLU A 293 -15.99 -21.39 -1.44
N GLU A 294 -15.19 -20.81 -2.34
CA GLU A 294 -13.83 -21.31 -2.69
C GLU A 294 -12.86 -21.46 -1.49
N GLU A 295 -12.92 -20.58 -0.48
CA GLU A 295 -12.03 -20.66 0.69
C GLU A 295 -12.61 -21.43 1.88
N GLY A 296 -13.91 -21.69 1.89
CA GLY A 296 -14.60 -22.35 3.00
C GLY A 296 -14.18 -23.81 3.22
N ARG A 297 -13.63 -24.48 2.19
CA ARG A 297 -13.23 -25.90 2.30
C ARG A 297 -11.88 -26.15 2.95
N GLN A 298 -10.94 -25.20 2.91
CA GLN A 298 -9.58 -25.44 3.41
C GLN A 298 -9.36 -24.97 4.85
N ASP A 299 -9.82 -23.77 5.22
CA ASP A 299 -9.55 -23.23 6.57
C ASP A 299 -10.44 -23.81 7.67
N TYR A 300 -11.71 -24.09 7.37
CA TYR A 300 -12.56 -24.79 8.34
C TYR A 300 -12.04 -26.20 8.63
N GLY A 301 -11.49 -26.88 7.62
CA GLY A 301 -10.85 -28.17 7.77
C GLY A 301 -9.62 -28.09 8.68
N TYR A 302 -8.74 -27.10 8.49
CA TYR A 302 -7.53 -26.99 9.29
C TYR A 302 -7.81 -26.58 10.74
N VAL A 303 -8.76 -25.67 10.97
CA VAL A 303 -9.17 -25.25 12.32
C VAL A 303 -9.92 -26.38 13.05
N THR A 304 -10.85 -27.09 12.39
CA THR A 304 -11.52 -28.25 13.01
C THR A 304 -10.56 -29.40 13.24
N VAL A 305 -9.66 -29.72 12.31
CA VAL A 305 -8.62 -30.75 12.50
C VAL A 305 -7.67 -30.37 13.64
N SER A 306 -7.24 -29.11 13.72
CA SER A 306 -6.40 -28.62 14.83
C SER A 306 -7.13 -28.71 16.18
N TRP A 307 -8.41 -28.33 16.23
CA TRP A 307 -9.24 -28.47 17.44
C TRP A 307 -9.44 -29.94 17.84
N ILE A 308 -9.72 -30.82 16.88
CA ILE A 308 -9.86 -32.26 17.11
C ILE A 308 -8.55 -32.86 17.62
N LEU A 309 -7.41 -32.50 17.03
CA LEU A 309 -6.09 -32.94 17.48
C LEU A 309 -5.78 -32.45 18.90
N LEU A 310 -6.13 -31.20 19.22
CA LEU A 310 -5.93 -30.62 20.56
C LEU A 310 -6.81 -31.29 21.63
N LEU A 311 -8.06 -31.64 21.27
CA LEU A 311 -8.93 -32.46 22.13
C LEU A 311 -8.37 -33.88 22.31
N LEU A 312 -7.91 -34.53 21.25
CA LEU A 312 -7.30 -35.87 21.33
C LEU A 312 -6.03 -35.87 22.19
N PHE A 313 -5.20 -34.84 22.08
CA PHE A 313 -3.99 -34.67 22.89
C PHE A 313 -4.33 -34.43 24.37
N SER A 314 -5.39 -33.65 24.64
CA SER A 314 -5.89 -33.40 26.00
C SER A 314 -6.43 -34.68 26.64
N ILE A 315 -7.17 -35.49 25.88
CA ILE A 315 -7.68 -36.78 26.36
C ILE A 315 -6.52 -37.76 26.61
N GLY A 316 -5.57 -37.87 25.68
CA GLY A 316 -4.42 -38.75 25.80
C GLY A 316 -3.51 -38.41 27.00
N SER A 317 -3.33 -37.13 27.30
CA SER A 317 -2.54 -36.68 28.46
C SER A 317 -3.21 -37.01 29.79
N ILE A 318 -4.55 -36.92 29.89
CA ILE A 318 -5.30 -37.37 31.07
C ILE A 318 -5.15 -38.88 31.27
N PHE A 319 -5.26 -39.68 30.20
CA PHE A 319 -5.10 -41.13 30.29
C PHE A 319 -3.66 -41.55 30.66
N MET A 320 -2.65 -40.88 30.10
CA MET A 320 -1.25 -41.10 30.48
C MET A 320 -0.99 -40.73 31.94
N GLY A 321 -1.54 -39.61 32.42
CA GLY A 321 -1.45 -39.20 33.82
C GLY A 321 -2.11 -40.21 34.77
N ALA A 322 -3.28 -40.74 34.41
CA ALA A 322 -3.97 -41.78 35.19
C ALA A 322 -3.19 -43.10 35.20
N ALA A 323 -2.59 -43.52 34.08
CA ALA A 323 -1.78 -44.74 34.01
C ALA A 323 -0.47 -44.62 34.81
N PHE A 324 0.21 -43.46 34.73
CA PHE A 324 1.39 -43.17 35.55
C PHE A 324 1.04 -43.06 37.03
N GLY A 325 -0.08 -42.40 37.38
CA GLY A 325 -0.56 -42.32 38.76
C GLY A 325 -0.93 -43.69 39.32
N PHE A 326 -1.55 -44.56 38.53
CA PHE A 326 -1.92 -45.91 38.94
C PHE A 326 -0.69 -46.81 39.11
N THR A 327 0.33 -46.69 38.24
CA THR A 327 1.56 -47.47 38.34
C THR A 327 2.46 -47.00 39.49
N LEU A 328 2.57 -45.69 39.72
CA LEU A 328 3.29 -45.13 40.89
C LEU A 328 2.54 -45.39 42.20
N GLY A 329 1.22 -45.21 42.26
CA GLY A 329 0.41 -45.51 43.44
C GLY A 329 0.42 -46.99 43.81
N ARG A 330 0.48 -47.89 42.81
CA ARG A 330 0.65 -49.33 43.04
C ARG A 330 2.04 -49.68 43.58
N ARG A 331 3.07 -48.88 43.30
CA ARG A 331 4.43 -49.08 43.84
C ARG A 331 4.56 -48.55 45.27
N SER A 332 3.86 -47.47 45.61
CA SER A 332 3.83 -46.89 46.97
C SER A 332 3.25 -47.84 48.03
N ASN A 333 2.22 -48.64 47.69
CA ASN A 333 1.62 -49.57 48.64
C ASN A 333 2.47 -50.82 48.94
N GLN A 334 3.64 -50.96 48.31
CA GLN A 334 4.53 -52.11 48.49
C GLN A 334 5.83 -51.77 49.24
N GLU A 335 6.12 -50.49 49.50
CA GLU A 335 7.31 -50.06 50.25
C GLU A 335 7.04 -49.64 51.71
N ASP A 336 5.77 -49.60 52.16
CA ASP A 336 5.40 -49.22 53.54
C ASP A 336 5.41 -50.38 54.56
N SER A 337 6.12 -51.47 54.29
CA SER A 337 6.49 -52.44 55.32
C SER A 337 7.96 -52.35 55.67
N GLY A 338 8.33 -51.26 56.34
CA GLY A 338 9.46 -51.25 57.26
C GLY A 338 10.66 -50.43 56.82
N VAL A 339 10.62 -49.12 57.04
CA VAL A 339 11.81 -48.41 57.52
C VAL A 339 11.42 -47.39 58.57
N GLU A 340 11.99 -47.60 59.75
CA GLU A 340 11.91 -46.81 60.96
C GLU A 340 12.61 -45.45 60.79
N LYS A 341 12.00 -44.43 61.41
CA LYS A 341 12.37 -43.01 61.42
C LYS A 341 13.87 -42.73 61.62
N LYS A 342 14.42 -41.83 60.81
CA LYS A 342 15.45 -40.87 61.26
C LYS A 342 15.12 -39.47 60.73
N GLY A 343 14.83 -38.57 61.67
CA GLY A 343 14.49 -37.18 61.40
C GLY A 343 15.67 -36.42 60.78
N SER A 344 15.35 -35.56 59.82
CA SER A 344 16.23 -34.51 59.33
C SER A 344 15.60 -33.16 59.68
N PRO A 345 16.39 -32.15 60.06
CA PRO A 345 15.90 -30.93 60.67
C PRO A 345 15.22 -30.04 59.63
N LEU A 346 14.08 -29.49 60.05
CA LEU A 346 13.28 -28.49 59.36
C LEU A 346 14.07 -27.16 59.29
N VAL A 347 14.64 -26.85 58.12
CA VAL A 347 15.19 -25.51 57.85
C VAL A 347 14.09 -24.66 57.24
N HIS A 348 13.54 -23.74 58.02
CA HIS A 348 12.67 -22.67 57.53
C HIS A 348 13.51 -21.65 56.76
N HIS A 349 13.42 -21.63 55.44
CA HIS A 349 13.83 -20.46 54.67
C HIS A 349 12.72 -19.42 54.70
N ILE A 350 12.88 -18.45 55.60
CA ILE A 350 12.19 -17.16 55.59
C ILE A 350 12.70 -16.40 54.36
N TYR A 351 11.84 -16.17 53.37
CA TYR A 351 12.10 -15.18 52.33
C TYR A 351 11.74 -13.80 52.90
N ASN A 352 12.77 -12.99 53.16
CA ASN A 352 12.62 -11.57 53.40
C ASN A 352 12.17 -10.89 52.11
N GLU A 353 11.04 -10.18 52.17
CA GLU A 353 10.75 -9.04 51.30
C GLU A 353 11.82 -7.96 51.55
N GLN A 354 12.54 -7.57 50.50
CA GLN A 354 13.20 -6.27 50.50
C GLN A 354 13.33 -5.73 49.07
N ASP A 355 12.54 -4.68 48.84
CA ASP A 355 12.79 -3.50 48.01
C ASP A 355 13.65 -3.63 46.74
N SER A 356 12.99 -3.43 45.61
CA SER A 356 13.62 -2.83 44.42
C SER A 356 12.70 -1.77 43.86
N SER A 357 12.72 -0.60 44.49
CA SER A 357 12.26 0.66 43.92
C SER A 357 13.16 1.03 42.72
N VAL A 358 12.72 0.68 41.52
CA VAL A 358 13.28 1.26 40.29
C VAL A 358 12.50 2.52 39.97
N SER A 359 13.14 3.64 40.31
CA SER A 359 12.89 4.98 39.81
C SER A 359 12.88 5.00 38.27
N MET A 360 11.72 5.32 37.67
CA MET A 360 11.72 5.97 36.35
C MET A 360 11.45 7.46 36.58
N SER A 361 12.56 8.20 36.59
CA SER A 361 12.58 9.64 36.43
C SER A 361 11.99 10.00 35.06
N GLY A 362 11.03 10.92 35.06
CA GLY A 362 10.53 11.55 33.86
C GLY A 362 11.59 12.47 33.26
N GLN A 363 11.62 12.51 31.94
CA GLN A 363 12.15 13.65 31.20
C GLN A 363 11.10 14.08 30.18
N LEU A 364 10.29 15.04 30.62
CA LEU A 364 9.73 16.08 29.77
C LEU A 364 10.92 16.94 29.31
N VAL A 365 11.07 17.14 28.01
CA VAL A 365 11.79 18.28 27.46
C VAL A 365 10.88 18.97 26.46
N MET A 366 10.80 20.29 26.64
CA MET A 366 10.08 21.30 25.87
C MET A 366 10.24 21.19 24.36
#